data_AF-M0AKA5-F1
#
_entry.id   AF-M0AKA5-F1
#
_cell.length_a   1.000
_cell.length_b   1.000
_cell.length_c   1.000
_cell.angle_alpha   90.00
_cell.angle_beta   90.00
_cell.angle_gamma   90.00
#
_symmetry.space_group_name_H-M   'P 1'
#
loop_
_entity.id
_entity.type
_entity.pdbx_description
1 polymer ?
#
loop_
_entity_poly.entity_id
_entity_poly.type
_entity_poly.pdbx_seq_one_letter_code
_entity_poly.pdbx_strand_id
1 'polypeptide(L)'
;MHFGPDRPIWAFAGDDYHGRARPRDGKRFNRSRNVLLLPTHSKDAVREALTEGQFYVQHNGDHHAPFIHSIDVTDEAISVDAPDAVGIEWIADGEVVATGETVLNDQLVDRTYVRAEVHGDGRAVSCTQPFYPI
;
A
#
# COMPACT_ATOMS: atom_id res chain seq x y z
N MET A 1 -1.71 3.70 25.79
CA MET A 1 -1.47 4.19 24.42
C MET A 1 -2.32 3.36 23.50
N HIS A 2 -3.41 3.91 22.97
CA HIS A 2 -4.20 3.22 21.95
C HIS A 2 -3.59 3.51 20.57
N PHE A 3 -3.53 2.48 19.72
CA PHE A 3 -3.21 2.55 18.30
C PHE A 3 -4.52 2.28 17.53
N GLY A 4 -4.56 2.56 16.24
CA GLY A 4 -5.78 2.42 15.43
C GLY A 4 -6.19 3.77 14.83
N PRO A 5 -7.49 4.08 14.68
CA PRO A 5 -7.93 5.30 14.00
C PRO A 5 -7.46 6.59 14.70
N ASP A 6 -7.34 6.60 16.03
CA ASP A 6 -6.87 7.77 16.79
C ASP A 6 -5.36 8.02 16.66
N ARG A 7 -4.59 6.97 16.35
CA ARG A 7 -3.14 7.05 16.21
C ARG A 7 -2.67 5.96 15.26
N PRO A 8 -2.82 6.20 13.95
CA PRO A 8 -2.48 5.21 12.95
C PRO A 8 -0.98 4.94 12.91
N ILE A 9 -0.61 3.74 12.48
CA ILE A 9 0.77 3.35 12.22
C ILE A 9 0.91 3.18 10.71
N TRP A 10 1.73 4.03 10.11
CA TRP A 10 2.01 3.96 8.67
C TRP A 10 3.16 3.00 8.38
N ALA A 11 2.94 2.09 7.44
CA ALA A 11 3.99 1.25 6.88
C ALA A 11 4.95 2.10 6.06
N PHE A 12 6.25 1.78 6.13
CA PHE A 12 7.28 2.37 5.29
C PHE A 12 8.09 1.27 4.61
N ALA A 13 8.40 1.46 3.34
CA ALA A 13 9.33 0.63 2.59
C ALA A 13 10.50 1.46 2.06
N GLY A 14 11.68 0.84 2.05
CA GLY A 14 12.89 1.42 1.52
C GLY A 14 13.89 0.34 1.13
N ASP A 15 14.72 0.64 0.15
CA ASP A 15 15.75 -0.29 -0.36
C ASP A 15 16.89 -0.55 0.61
N ASP A 16 17.04 0.32 1.62
CA ASP A 16 18.23 0.37 2.48
C ASP A 16 19.52 0.35 1.63
N TYR A 17 19.54 1.20 0.60
CA TYR A 17 20.56 1.14 -0.44
C TYR A 17 21.90 1.70 0.03
N HIS A 18 22.91 0.84 0.12
CA HIS A 18 24.27 1.16 0.60
C HIS A 18 25.33 1.36 -0.51
N GLY A 19 24.92 1.61 -1.76
CA GLY A 19 25.79 2.20 -2.79
C GLY A 19 26.98 1.38 -3.32
N ARG A 20 27.27 0.18 -2.83
CA ARG A 20 28.44 -0.58 -3.30
C ARG A 20 28.24 -1.09 -4.73
N ALA A 21 29.24 -0.84 -5.59
CA ALA A 21 29.33 -1.47 -6.90
C ALA A 21 29.33 -2.99 -6.72
N ARG A 22 28.28 -3.66 -7.23
CA ARG A 22 28.21 -5.10 -7.35
C ARG A 22 28.37 -5.48 -8.83
N PRO A 23 28.71 -6.74 -9.16
CA PRO A 23 28.72 -7.25 -10.52
C PRO A 23 27.45 -6.85 -11.29
N ARG A 24 27.56 -6.75 -12.63
CA ARG A 24 26.65 -6.05 -13.55
C ARG A 24 25.17 -6.44 -13.48
N ASP A 25 24.86 -7.49 -12.77
CA ASP A 25 23.61 -8.24 -12.66
C ASP A 25 22.89 -8.09 -11.30
N GLY A 26 23.47 -7.38 -10.32
CA GLY A 26 23.02 -7.45 -8.92
C GLY A 26 22.50 -6.18 -8.24
N LYS A 27 22.08 -5.12 -8.96
CA LYS A 27 21.61 -3.88 -8.30
C LYS A 27 20.18 -4.01 -7.76
N ARG A 28 20.06 -4.11 -6.44
CA ARG A 28 18.80 -3.99 -5.68
C ARG A 28 18.43 -2.53 -5.39
N PHE A 29 18.65 -1.63 -6.35
CA PHE A 29 18.12 -0.28 -6.27
C PHE A 29 16.72 -0.29 -6.88
N ASN A 30 15.82 0.52 -6.34
CA ASN A 30 14.43 0.61 -6.75
C ASN A 30 13.63 -0.70 -6.55
N ARG A 31 13.90 -1.46 -5.48
CA ARG A 31 13.15 -2.67 -5.14
C ARG A 31 12.03 -2.40 -4.13
N SER A 32 12.22 -1.48 -3.20
CA SER A 32 11.30 -1.14 -2.11
C SER A 32 11.20 0.37 -1.93
N ARG A 33 9.98 0.92 -1.93
CA ARG A 33 9.74 2.38 -1.87
C ARG A 33 8.37 2.72 -1.28
N ASN A 34 8.22 3.98 -0.88
CA ASN A 34 6.92 4.60 -0.63
C ASN A 34 6.50 5.34 -1.90
N VAL A 35 5.25 5.18 -2.33
CA VAL A 35 4.67 5.91 -3.46
C VAL A 35 3.57 6.80 -2.94
N LEU A 36 3.79 8.11 -3.01
CA LEU A 36 2.87 9.11 -2.46
C LEU A 36 1.86 9.54 -3.52
N LEU A 37 0.59 9.60 -3.14
CA LEU A 37 -0.51 10.07 -3.99
C LEU A 37 -0.68 11.57 -3.76
N LEU A 38 -0.07 12.38 -4.62
CA LEU A 38 0.02 13.83 -4.41
C LEU A 38 -0.86 14.62 -5.39
N PRO A 39 -1.68 15.58 -4.93
CA PRO A 39 -2.41 16.48 -5.83
C PRO A 39 -1.46 17.46 -6.53
N THR A 40 -0.33 17.80 -5.90
CA THR A 40 0.70 18.66 -6.46
C THR A 40 2.09 18.20 -6.03
N HIS A 41 3.10 18.40 -6.87
CA HIS A 41 4.48 18.09 -6.52
C HIS A 41 5.10 19.24 -5.69
N SER A 42 4.76 19.29 -4.40
CA SER A 42 5.24 20.30 -3.46
C SER A 42 5.68 19.68 -2.13
N LYS A 43 6.51 20.40 -1.36
CA LYS A 43 6.96 19.94 -0.03
C LYS A 43 5.79 19.79 0.94
N ASP A 44 4.81 20.69 0.86
CA ASP A 44 3.66 20.68 1.75
C ASP A 44 2.78 19.45 1.46
N ALA A 45 2.50 19.17 0.18
CA ALA A 45 1.78 17.96 -0.22
C ALA A 45 2.50 16.68 0.21
N VAL A 46 3.84 16.63 0.10
CA VAL A 46 4.64 15.48 0.59
C VAL A 46 4.49 15.32 2.11
N ARG A 47 4.57 16.41 2.87
CA ARG A 47 4.44 16.37 4.33
C ARG A 47 3.05 15.91 4.75
N GLU A 48 2.02 16.45 4.12
CA GLU A 48 0.63 16.09 4.34
C GLU A 48 0.42 14.60 4.07
N ALA A 49 0.83 14.10 2.90
CA ALA A 49 0.68 12.70 2.55
C ALA A 49 1.36 11.74 3.54
N LEU A 50 2.57 12.08 4.03
CA LEU A 50 3.27 11.26 5.03
C LEU A 50 2.64 11.32 6.42
N THR A 51 1.94 12.42 6.75
CA THR A 51 1.28 12.60 8.04
C THR A 51 -0.08 11.91 8.06
N GLU A 52 -0.85 12.07 6.98
CA GLU A 52 -2.22 11.58 6.82
C GLU A 52 -2.30 10.17 6.20
N GLY A 53 -1.17 9.56 5.86
CA GLY A 53 -1.14 8.20 5.31
C GLY A 53 -1.55 8.08 3.84
N GLN A 54 -1.51 9.17 3.06
CA GLN A 54 -1.90 9.20 1.64
C GLN A 54 -0.79 8.66 0.71
N PHE A 55 -0.37 7.42 0.96
CA PHE A 55 0.66 6.74 0.20
C PHE A 55 0.49 5.22 0.32
N TYR A 56 1.25 4.47 -0.46
CA TYR A 56 1.36 3.03 -0.30
C TYR A 56 2.83 2.61 -0.32
N VAL A 57 3.10 1.43 0.21
CA VAL A 57 4.42 0.81 0.13
C VAL A 57 4.46 -0.15 -1.05
N GLN A 58 5.61 -0.26 -1.68
CA GLN A 58 5.77 -1.07 -2.87
C GLN A 58 7.06 -1.88 -2.81
N HIS A 59 6.97 -3.16 -3.18
CA HIS A 59 8.09 -4.09 -3.28
C HIS A 59 8.05 -4.84 -4.62
N ASN A 60 9.05 -4.64 -5.47
CA ASN A 60 9.11 -5.19 -6.82
C ASN A 60 9.31 -6.72 -6.91
N GLY A 61 9.75 -7.41 -5.85
CA GLY A 61 10.00 -8.86 -5.95
C GLY A 61 11.04 -9.18 -7.03
N ASP A 62 10.68 -10.03 -8.00
CA ASP A 62 11.44 -10.36 -9.21
C ASP A 62 10.96 -9.61 -10.48
N HIS A 63 9.79 -8.94 -10.42
CA HIS A 63 9.23 -8.13 -11.51
C HIS A 63 8.97 -6.69 -11.05
N HIS A 64 7.97 -5.99 -11.60
CA HIS A 64 7.55 -4.69 -11.11
C HIS A 64 6.24 -4.85 -10.35
N ALA A 65 6.17 -4.26 -9.16
CA ALA A 65 4.92 -4.22 -8.42
C ALA A 65 3.94 -3.28 -9.13
N PRO A 66 2.64 -3.60 -9.13
CA PRO A 66 1.63 -2.77 -9.78
C PRO A 66 1.57 -1.39 -9.11
N PHE A 67 1.39 -0.34 -9.90
CA PHE A 67 1.05 0.96 -9.34
C PHE A 67 -0.44 0.98 -8.98
N ILE A 68 -0.75 1.59 -7.84
CA ILE A 68 -2.12 1.99 -7.50
C ILE A 68 -2.33 3.39 -8.08
N HIS A 69 -3.32 3.50 -8.97
CA HIS A 69 -3.70 4.75 -9.62
C HIS A 69 -4.59 5.62 -8.74
N SER A 70 -5.63 5.02 -8.16
CA SER A 70 -6.52 5.67 -7.21
C SER A 70 -6.97 4.71 -6.10
N ILE A 71 -7.40 5.31 -5.00
CA ILE A 71 -8.05 4.64 -3.88
C ILE A 71 -9.27 5.48 -3.55
N ASP A 72 -10.44 4.86 -3.59
CA ASP A 72 -11.72 5.50 -3.30
C ASP A 72 -12.32 4.87 -2.04
N VAL A 73 -12.62 5.71 -1.04
CA VAL A 73 -13.19 5.29 0.25
C VAL A 73 -14.55 5.95 0.40
N THR A 74 -15.60 5.16 0.59
CA THR A 74 -16.96 5.62 0.89
C THR A 74 -17.48 4.97 2.17
N ASP A 75 -18.68 5.36 2.60
CA ASP A 75 -19.36 4.77 3.74
C ASP A 75 -19.73 3.29 3.49
N GLU A 76 -19.83 2.88 2.23
CA GLU A 76 -20.21 1.52 1.81
C GLU A 76 -19.01 0.62 1.54
N ALA A 77 -17.93 1.16 0.95
CA ALA A 77 -16.86 0.34 0.40
C ALA A 77 -15.52 1.07 0.28
N ILE A 78 -14.46 0.28 0.11
CA ILE A 78 -13.13 0.75 -0.26
C ILE A 78 -12.76 0.09 -1.59
N SER A 79 -12.31 0.89 -2.56
CA SER A 79 -11.90 0.40 -3.88
C SER A 79 -10.48 0.87 -4.25
N VAL A 80 -9.77 0.03 -4.98
CA VAL A 80 -8.40 0.27 -5.47
C VAL A 80 -8.38 0.09 -6.98
N ASP A 81 -7.98 1.12 -7.73
CA ASP A 81 -7.68 1.01 -9.16
C ASP A 81 -6.19 0.69 -9.36
N ALA A 82 -5.91 -0.51 -9.86
CA ALA A 82 -4.57 -0.99 -10.16
C ALA A 82 -4.61 -1.91 -11.39
N PRO A 83 -4.66 -1.35 -12.61
CA PRO A 83 -4.96 -2.11 -13.83
C PRO A 83 -3.90 -3.17 -14.19
N ASP A 84 -2.67 -3.01 -13.70
CA ASP A 84 -1.58 -3.97 -13.90
C ASP A 84 -1.51 -5.04 -12.79
N ALA A 85 -2.47 -5.09 -11.87
CA ALA A 85 -2.52 -6.08 -10.83
C ALA A 85 -2.90 -7.46 -11.38
N VAL A 86 -2.21 -8.51 -10.91
CA VAL A 86 -2.61 -9.90 -11.17
C VAL A 86 -3.64 -10.40 -10.16
N GLY A 87 -3.75 -9.72 -9.01
CA GLY A 87 -4.73 -10.00 -7.97
C GLY A 87 -4.65 -8.97 -6.84
N ILE A 88 -5.78 -8.78 -6.16
CA ILE A 88 -5.88 -7.90 -4.99
C ILE A 88 -6.48 -8.70 -3.85
N GLU A 89 -5.82 -8.67 -2.70
CA GLU A 89 -6.26 -9.29 -1.46
C GLU A 89 -6.47 -8.23 -0.39
N TRP A 90 -7.60 -8.28 0.29
CA TRP A 90 -7.90 -7.41 1.43
C TRP A 90 -7.57 -8.16 2.71
N ILE A 91 -6.69 -7.57 3.52
CA ILE A 91 -6.13 -8.20 4.71
C ILE A 91 -6.58 -7.43 5.94
N ALA A 92 -7.21 -8.15 6.87
CA ALA A 92 -7.58 -7.67 8.19
C ALA A 92 -7.11 -8.67 9.25
N ASP A 93 -6.53 -8.17 10.35
CA ASP A 93 -6.02 -9.01 11.45
C ASP A 93 -5.05 -10.13 11.03
N GLY A 94 -4.38 -9.97 9.88
CA GLY A 94 -3.45 -10.97 9.32
C GLY A 94 -4.09 -12.02 8.41
N GLU A 95 -5.40 -11.97 8.20
CA GLU A 95 -6.17 -12.90 7.37
C GLU A 95 -6.70 -12.21 6.10
N VAL A 96 -6.82 -12.97 5.01
CA VAL A 96 -7.48 -12.49 3.78
C VAL A 96 -9.00 -12.54 4.00
N VAL A 97 -9.65 -11.37 3.98
CA VAL A 97 -11.10 -11.23 4.23
C VAL A 97 -11.91 -11.02 2.94
N ALA A 98 -11.29 -10.51 1.89
CA ALA A 98 -11.89 -10.37 0.58
C ALA A 98 -10.81 -10.36 -0.52
N THR A 99 -11.23 -10.55 -1.76
CA THR A 99 -10.36 -10.48 -2.94
C THR A 99 -11.02 -9.67 -4.04
N GLY A 100 -10.23 -9.00 -4.87
CA GLY A 100 -10.70 -8.13 -5.95
C GLY A 100 -10.54 -6.65 -5.61
N GLU A 101 -10.93 -5.80 -6.56
CA GLU A 101 -10.70 -4.34 -6.52
C GLU A 101 -11.43 -3.62 -5.40
N THR A 102 -12.53 -4.20 -4.89
CA THR A 102 -13.39 -3.57 -3.89
C THR A 102 -13.63 -4.51 -2.70
N VAL A 103 -13.62 -3.96 -1.49
CA VAL A 103 -14.15 -4.58 -0.29
C VAL A 103 -15.29 -3.75 0.27
N LEU A 104 -16.36 -4.40 0.70
CA LEU A 104 -17.51 -3.74 1.30
C LEU A 104 -17.31 -3.65 2.82
N ASN A 105 -17.73 -2.53 3.42
CA ASN A 105 -17.56 -2.28 4.87
C ASN A 105 -18.35 -3.28 5.73
N ASP A 106 -19.45 -3.84 5.23
CA ASP A 106 -20.22 -4.90 5.89
C ASP A 106 -19.45 -6.24 5.98
N GLN A 107 -18.43 -6.46 5.15
CA GLN A 107 -17.50 -7.59 5.27
C GLN A 107 -16.42 -7.37 6.34
N LEU A 108 -16.30 -6.14 6.82
CA LEU A 108 -15.26 -5.68 7.74
C LEU A 108 -15.79 -5.44 9.16
N VAL A 109 -17.02 -5.88 9.44
CA VAL A 109 -17.61 -5.85 10.78
C VAL A 109 -16.66 -6.54 11.77
N ASP A 110 -16.46 -5.90 12.92
CA ASP A 110 -15.55 -6.32 13.99
C ASP A 110 -14.04 -6.31 13.63
N ARG A 111 -13.65 -5.80 12.46
CA ARG A 111 -12.24 -5.67 12.07
C ARG A 111 -11.65 -4.36 12.56
N THR A 112 -10.44 -4.45 13.11
CA THR A 112 -9.75 -3.27 13.65
C THR A 112 -9.10 -2.42 12.57
N TYR A 113 -8.78 -3.01 11.43
CA TYR A 113 -8.30 -2.35 10.22
C TYR A 113 -8.48 -3.30 9.02
N VAL A 114 -8.39 -2.75 7.82
CA VAL A 114 -8.15 -3.51 6.60
C VAL A 114 -7.09 -2.81 5.76
N ARG A 115 -6.31 -3.55 4.97
CA ARG A 115 -5.45 -2.98 3.91
C ARG A 115 -5.53 -3.84 2.67
N ALA A 116 -5.24 -3.28 1.51
CA ALA A 116 -5.09 -4.06 0.28
C ALA A 116 -3.61 -4.46 0.08
N GLU A 117 -3.38 -5.71 -0.31
CA GLU A 117 -2.17 -6.19 -0.98
C GLU A 117 -2.48 -6.39 -2.46
N VAL A 118 -1.85 -5.57 -3.29
CA VAL A 118 -2.01 -5.53 -4.75
C VAL A 118 -0.82 -6.26 -5.37
N HIS A 119 -1.05 -7.48 -5.82
CA HIS A 119 -0.01 -8.38 -6.28
C HIS A 119 0.27 -8.19 -7.77
N GLY A 120 1.54 -8.27 -8.12
CA GLY A 120 2.04 -8.46 -9.48
C GLY A 120 2.79 -9.79 -9.60
N ASP A 121 3.34 -10.07 -10.79
CA ASP A 121 4.16 -11.26 -11.01
C ASP A 121 5.42 -11.28 -10.12
N GLY A 122 6.01 -12.47 -9.92
CA GLY A 122 7.32 -12.60 -9.27
C GLY A 122 7.37 -12.10 -7.84
N ARG A 123 6.27 -12.26 -7.08
CA ARG A 123 6.13 -11.79 -5.69
C ARG A 123 6.24 -10.27 -5.54
N ALA A 124 5.96 -9.54 -6.62
CA ALA A 124 5.86 -8.10 -6.55
C ALA A 124 4.54 -7.72 -5.85
N VAL A 125 4.56 -6.73 -4.97
CA VAL A 125 3.38 -6.32 -4.21
C VAL A 125 3.40 -4.83 -3.89
N SER A 126 2.24 -4.19 -3.96
CA SER A 126 1.97 -2.88 -3.40
C SER A 126 0.96 -3.01 -2.26
N CYS A 127 1.24 -2.43 -1.10
CA CYS A 127 0.34 -2.51 0.06
C CYS A 127 -0.13 -1.11 0.45
N THR A 128 -1.44 -0.90 0.55
CA THR A 128 -2.00 0.37 1.05
C THR A 128 -1.65 0.57 2.53
N GLN A 129 -1.81 1.80 3.02
CA GLN A 129 -1.96 2.02 4.45
C GLN A 129 -3.24 1.37 4.99
N PRO A 130 -3.33 1.11 6.31
CA PRO A 130 -4.56 0.61 6.91
C PRO A 130 -5.70 1.63 6.77
N PHE A 131 -6.86 1.14 6.36
CA PHE A 131 -8.14 1.78 6.53
C PHE A 131 -8.77 1.29 7.83
N TYR A 132 -9.51 2.18 8.50
CA TYR A 132 -10.18 1.88 9.76
C TYR A 132 -11.68 1.89 9.51
N PRO A 133 -12.32 0.71 9.39
CA PRO A 133 -13.77 0.60 9.21
C PRO A 133 -14.50 1.28 10.39
N ILE A 134 -15.64 1.90 10.09
CA ILE A 134 -16.50 2.60 11.06
C ILE A 134 -17.61 1.65 11.54
#